data_AF-A0A376MQT5-F1
#
_entry.id   AF-A0A376MQT5-F1
#
_cell.length_a   1.000
_cell.length_b   1.000
_cell.length_c   1.000
_cell.angle_alpha   90.00
_cell.angle_beta   90.00
_cell.angle_gamma   90.00
#
_symmetry.space_group_name_H-M   'P 1'
#
loop_
_entity.id
_entity.type
_entity.pdbx_description
1 polymer ?
#
loop_
_entity_poly.entity_id
_entity_poly.type
_entity_poly.pdbx_seq_one_letter_code
_entity_poly.pdbx_strand_id
1 'polypeptide(L)'
;MIHHSFRNFLLNKKAEPSFVESLCQKMNELNQEISKEATILGKGFRIGHSYFCCGLEDGTSPDTQWLNEIVMTDIAPLLEEYFFDDPYKQQKWTNKLLGDS
;
A
#
# COMPACT_ATOMS: atom_id res chain seq x y z
N MET A 1 -10.26 -5.42 2.56
CA MET A 1 -11.31 -4.40 2.34
C MET A 1 -10.79 -3.17 3.05
N ILE A 2 -10.37 -2.15 2.32
CA ILE A 2 -9.89 -0.93 2.97
C ILE A 2 -11.08 -0.27 3.69
N HIS A 3 -11.00 -0.23 5.01
CA HIS A 3 -12.02 0.32 5.87
C HIS A 3 -12.15 1.84 5.63
N HIS A 4 -13.39 2.35 5.63
CA HIS A 4 -13.72 3.79 5.59
C HIS A 4 -12.87 4.63 6.56
N SER A 5 -12.43 4.05 7.67
CA SER A 5 -11.56 4.67 8.66
C SER A 5 -10.20 5.12 8.10
N PHE A 6 -9.61 4.40 7.14
CA PHE A 6 -8.32 4.78 6.54
C PHE A 6 -8.44 5.97 5.60
N ARG A 7 -9.47 5.98 4.74
CA ARG A 7 -9.78 7.12 3.88
C ARG A 7 -9.97 8.40 4.69
N ASN A 8 -10.80 8.33 5.75
CA ASN A 8 -11.06 9.48 6.60
C ASN A 8 -9.79 9.94 7.35
N PHE A 9 -8.93 9.01 7.76
CA PHE A 9 -7.65 9.34 8.39
C PHE A 9 -6.74 10.17 7.46
N LEU A 10 -6.58 9.76 6.20
CA LEU A 10 -5.77 10.50 5.23
C LEU A 10 -6.37 11.86 4.88
N LEU A 11 -7.69 11.95 4.71
CA LEU A 11 -8.38 13.22 4.47
C LEU A 11 -8.24 14.18 5.66
N ASN A 12 -8.32 13.68 6.89
CA ASN A 12 -8.07 14.49 8.10
C ASN A 12 -6.62 15.01 8.17
N LYS A 13 -5.67 14.28 7.57
CA LYS A 13 -4.27 14.69 7.41
C LYS A 13 -4.04 15.60 6.19
N LYS A 14 -5.11 16.15 5.59
CA LYS A 14 -5.08 17.05 4.43
C LYS A 14 -4.53 16.40 3.15
N ALA A 15 -4.64 15.09 3.01
CA ALA A 15 -4.36 14.42 1.74
C ALA A 15 -5.36 14.86 0.66
N GLU A 16 -4.91 14.89 -0.58
CA GLU A 16 -5.76 15.20 -1.72
C GLU A 16 -6.75 14.03 -1.98
N PRO A 17 -8.06 14.28 -2.16
CA PRO A 17 -9.06 13.22 -2.31
C PRO A 17 -8.78 12.22 -3.43
N SER A 18 -8.32 12.67 -4.60
CA SER A 18 -8.02 11.80 -5.74
C SER A 18 -6.79 10.91 -5.47
N PHE A 19 -5.79 11.42 -4.76
CA PHE A 19 -4.67 10.64 -4.24
C PHE A 19 -5.16 9.56 -3.27
N VAL A 20 -6.04 9.91 -2.32
CA VAL A 20 -6.59 8.95 -1.36
C VAL A 20 -7.37 7.83 -2.05
N GLU A 21 -8.22 8.18 -3.04
CA GLU A 21 -8.95 7.18 -3.82
C GLU A 21 -8.01 6.28 -4.62
N SER A 22 -7.01 6.86 -5.30
CA SER A 22 -6.00 6.12 -6.06
C SER A 22 -5.23 5.14 -5.16
N LEU A 23 -4.76 5.60 -4.01
CA LEU A 23 -4.06 4.76 -3.02
C LEU A 23 -4.96 3.62 -2.53
N CYS A 24 -6.20 3.92 -2.15
CA CYS A 24 -7.15 2.91 -1.71
C CYS A 24 -7.44 1.88 -2.79
N GLN A 25 -7.54 2.30 -4.05
CA GLN A 25 -7.73 1.37 -5.16
C GLN A 25 -6.52 0.44 -5.33
N LYS A 26 -5.31 1.01 -5.45
CA LYS A 26 -4.07 0.23 -5.62
C LYS A 26 -3.86 -0.78 -4.49
N MET A 27 -4.07 -0.36 -3.25
CA MET A 27 -3.92 -1.22 -2.08
C MET A 27 -5.02 -2.30 -1.98
N ASN A 28 -6.24 -2.03 -2.45
CA ASN A 28 -7.27 -3.08 -2.55
C ASN A 28 -6.90 -4.12 -3.60
N GLU A 29 -6.41 -3.70 -4.77
CA GLU A 29 -5.97 -4.60 -5.84
C GLU A 29 -4.79 -5.47 -5.38
N LEU A 30 -3.79 -4.89 -4.71
CA LEU A 30 -2.68 -5.64 -4.14
C LEU A 30 -3.16 -6.67 -3.11
N ASN A 31 -4.02 -6.24 -2.17
CA ASN A 31 -4.57 -7.14 -1.17
C ASN A 31 -5.43 -8.25 -1.77
N GLN A 32 -6.12 -8.00 -2.90
CA GLN A 32 -6.83 -9.04 -3.64
C GLN A 32 -5.86 -10.04 -4.26
N GLU A 33 -4.74 -9.58 -4.81
CA GLU A 33 -3.73 -10.47 -5.39
C GLU A 33 -3.07 -11.35 -4.32
N ILE A 34 -2.64 -10.76 -3.20
CA ILE A 34 -2.13 -11.51 -2.04
C ILE A 34 -3.19 -12.50 -1.56
N SER A 35 -4.47 -12.11 -1.56
CA SER A 35 -5.57 -12.99 -1.15
C SER A 35 -5.90 -14.09 -2.17
N LYS A 36 -5.46 -14.01 -3.43
CA LYS A 36 -5.56 -15.11 -4.40
C LYS A 36 -4.43 -16.12 -4.20
N GLU A 37 -3.25 -15.64 -3.81
CA GLU A 37 -2.14 -16.48 -3.34
C GLU A 37 -2.41 -17.07 -1.94
N ALA A 38 -3.62 -16.93 -1.41
CA ALA A 38 -3.95 -17.30 -0.04
C ALA A 38 -3.90 -18.80 0.28
N THR A 39 -3.75 -19.64 -0.74
CA THR A 39 -3.37 -21.05 -0.59
C THR A 39 -1.95 -21.22 -0.02
N ILE A 40 -1.08 -20.23 -0.22
CA ILE A 40 0.32 -20.20 0.23
C ILE A 40 0.48 -19.22 1.41
N LEU A 41 -0.14 -18.04 1.32
CA LEU A 41 -0.11 -16.99 2.34
C LEU A 41 -1.46 -16.93 3.06
N GLY A 42 -1.57 -17.49 4.27
CA GLY A 42 -2.84 -17.55 5.01
C GLY A 42 -3.64 -16.23 5.07
N LYS A 43 -4.90 -16.28 5.48
CA LYS A 43 -5.85 -15.13 5.45
C LYS A 43 -5.39 -13.87 6.23
N GLY A 44 -4.32 -13.97 7.03
CA GLY A 44 -3.72 -12.89 7.82
C GLY A 44 -2.62 -12.07 7.14
N PHE A 45 -2.18 -12.41 5.92
CA PHE A 45 -1.03 -11.76 5.26
C PHE A 45 -1.37 -10.46 4.50
N ARG A 46 -2.59 -9.94 4.65
CA ARG A 46 -2.97 -8.66 4.02
C ARG A 46 -2.14 -7.52 4.59
N ILE A 47 -1.67 -6.62 3.73
CA ILE A 47 -0.94 -5.42 4.15
C ILE A 47 -1.95 -4.53 4.88
N GLY A 48 -1.71 -4.35 6.18
CA GLY A 48 -2.54 -3.55 7.07
C GLY A 48 -2.30 -2.06 6.92
N HIS A 49 -3.16 -1.23 7.51
CA HIS A 49 -3.03 0.23 7.45
C HIS A 49 -1.95 0.79 8.39
N SER A 50 -1.33 -0.05 9.22
CA SER A 50 -0.30 0.33 10.19
C SER A 50 0.91 1.01 9.55
N TYR A 51 1.32 0.56 8.36
CA TYR A 51 2.43 1.14 7.59
C TYR A 51 2.18 2.62 7.24
N PHE A 52 0.91 2.99 7.08
CA PHE A 52 0.48 4.33 6.70
C PHE A 52 0.11 5.22 7.90
N CYS A 53 0.17 4.68 9.13
CA CYS A 53 -0.03 5.47 10.35
C CYS A 53 1.26 6.12 10.83
N CYS A 54 2.42 5.59 10.45
CA CYS A 54 3.75 6.12 10.79
C CYS A 54 4.18 7.18 9.76
N GLY A 55 4.87 8.24 10.19
CA GLY A 55 5.43 9.28 9.30
C GLY A 55 4.51 10.47 8.99
N LEU A 56 3.26 10.48 9.47
CA LEU A 56 2.36 11.64 9.37
C LEU A 56 2.44 12.50 10.63
N GLU A 57 3.62 13.11 10.84
CA GLU A 57 3.86 14.11 11.88
C GLU A 57 3.05 15.39 11.62
N ASP A 58 2.92 16.25 12.63
CA ASP A 58 2.20 17.52 12.51
C ASP A 58 2.84 18.41 11.43
N GLY A 59 2.14 18.57 10.30
CA GLY A 59 2.55 19.40 9.17
C GLY A 59 2.87 18.65 7.88
N THR A 60 3.03 17.33 7.92
CA THR A 60 3.26 16.52 6.71
C THR A 60 1.93 16.05 6.12
N SER A 61 1.60 16.57 4.94
CA SER A 61 0.44 16.09 4.18
C SER A 61 0.81 14.80 3.43
N PRO A 62 -0.03 13.76 3.47
CA PRO A 62 0.21 12.56 2.68
C PRO A 62 0.16 12.90 1.19
N ASP A 63 1.27 12.65 0.49
CA ASP A 63 1.41 12.86 -0.95
C ASP A 63 2.09 11.65 -1.62
N THR A 64 2.36 11.76 -2.92
CA THR A 64 3.03 10.70 -3.69
C THR A 64 4.43 10.40 -3.15
N GLN A 65 5.16 11.39 -2.64
CA GLN A 65 6.50 11.18 -2.11
C GLN A 65 6.45 10.37 -0.82
N TRP A 66 5.56 10.73 0.11
CA TRP A 66 5.29 9.96 1.32
C TRP A 66 4.89 8.51 1.02
N LEU A 67 4.03 8.31 0.01
CA LEU A 67 3.68 6.97 -0.44
C LEU A 67 4.91 6.20 -0.96
N ASN A 68 5.73 6.84 -1.79
CA ASN A 68 6.92 6.21 -2.37
C ASN A 68 7.92 5.78 -1.29
N GLU A 69 8.10 6.57 -0.24
CA GLU A 69 8.94 6.21 0.89
C GLU A 69 8.43 4.93 1.57
N ILE A 70 7.15 4.90 1.98
CA ILE A 70 6.54 3.71 2.60
C ILE A 70 6.62 2.49 1.68
N VAL A 71 6.39 2.69 0.38
CA VAL A 71 6.44 1.62 -0.61
C VAL A 71 7.85 1.01 -0.66
N MET A 72 8.89 1.83 -0.63
CA MET A 72 10.27 1.35 -0.74
C MET A 72 10.83 0.81 0.57
N THR A 73 10.43 1.37 1.72
CA THR A 73 10.96 0.97 3.04
C THR A 73 10.25 -0.24 3.62
N ASP A 74 8.94 -0.35 3.41
CA ASP A 74 8.11 -1.37 4.07
C ASP A 74 7.47 -2.32 3.07
N ILE A 75 6.81 -1.80 2.03
CA ILE A 75 6.02 -2.65 1.13
C ILE A 75 6.92 -3.48 0.21
N ALA A 76 7.98 -2.92 -0.35
CA ALA A 76 8.87 -3.63 -1.28
C ALA A 76 9.54 -4.84 -0.61
N PRO A 77 10.14 -4.73 0.59
CA PRO A 77 10.66 -5.90 1.31
C PRO A 77 9.59 -6.96 1.60
N LEU A 78 8.37 -6.55 1.96
CA LEU A 78 7.26 -7.50 2.18
C LEU A 78 6.84 -8.22 0.89
N LEU A 79 6.84 -7.52 -0.25
CA LEU A 79 6.56 -8.12 -1.55
C LEU A 79 7.67 -9.10 -1.94
N GLU A 80 8.92 -8.81 -1.62
CA GLU A 80 10.04 -9.75 -1.81
C GLU A 80 9.84 -11.03 -1.00
N GLU A 81 9.37 -10.93 0.25
CA GLU A 81 9.05 -12.11 1.06
C GLU A 81 7.83 -12.88 0.52
N TYR A 82 6.78 -12.17 0.11
CA TYR A 82 5.51 -12.79 -0.32
C TYR A 82 5.61 -13.41 -1.71
N PHE A 83 6.34 -12.77 -2.60
CA PHE A 83 6.53 -13.18 -4.00
C PHE A 83 7.97 -13.61 -4.24
N PHE A 84 8.63 -14.25 -3.27
CA PHE A 84 10.05 -14.64 -3.35
C PHE A 84 10.39 -15.40 -4.64
N ASP A 85 9.51 -16.31 -5.07
CA ASP A 85 9.67 -17.10 -6.29
C ASP A 85 9.27 -16.36 -7.59
N ASP A 86 8.73 -15.14 -7.47
CA ASP A 86 8.02 -14.43 -8.55
C ASP A 86 8.49 -12.95 -8.65
N PRO A 87 9.77 -12.70 -9.03
CA PRO A 87 10.36 -11.35 -9.05
C PRO A 87 9.66 -10.39 -10.02
N TYR A 88 8.99 -10.92 -11.04
CA TYR A 88 8.16 -10.12 -11.94
C TYR A 88 6.94 -9.51 -11.22
N LYS A 89 6.28 -10.28 -10.33
CA LYS A 89 5.16 -9.75 -9.53
C LYS A 89 5.63 -8.68 -8.56
N GLN A 90 6.80 -8.86 -7.94
CA GLN A 90 7.40 -7.85 -7.06
C GLN A 90 7.53 -6.51 -7.77
N GLN A 91 8.27 -6.46 -8.89
CA GLN A 91 8.46 -5.22 -9.66
C GLN A 91 7.13 -4.64 -10.18
N LYS A 92 6.24 -5.49 -10.70
CA LYS A 92 4.93 -5.07 -11.20
C LYS A 92 4.12 -4.33 -10.12
N TRP A 93 4.05 -4.87 -8.92
CA TRP A 93 3.28 -4.26 -7.83
C TRP A 93 3.98 -3.03 -7.26
N THR A 94 5.31 -3.05 -7.10
CA THR A 94 6.08 -1.88 -6.66
C THR A 94 5.92 -0.71 -7.64
N ASN A 95 6.14 -0.91 -8.94
CA ASN A 95 6.00 0.15 -9.96
C ASN A 95 4.56 0.70 -10.02
N LYS A 96 3.57 -0.18 -9.88
CA LYS A 96 2.16 0.22 -9.84
C LYS A 96 1.85 1.12 -8.65
N LEU A 97 2.43 0.84 -7.48
CA LEU A 97 2.28 1.67 -6.30
C LEU A 97 2.95 3.04 -6.49
N LEU A 98 4.19 3.06 -7.00
CA LEU A 98 4.97 4.27 -7.27
C LEU A 98 4.38 5.16 -8.37
N GLY A 99 3.53 4.59 -9.25
CA GLY A 99 2.93 5.33 -10.35
C GLY A 99 3.78 5.37 -11.63
N ASP A 100 4.83 4.55 -11.70
CA ASP A 100 5.66 4.31 -12.90
C ASP A 100 4.94 3.39 -13.91
N SER A 101 3.73 3.78 -14.33
CA SER A 101 2.92 3.06 -15.35
C SER A 101 2.92 3.76 -16.70
#